data_AF-A0AAE6FV72-F1
#
_entry.id   AF-A0AAE6FV72-F1
#
_cell.length_a   1.000
_cell.length_b   1.000
_cell.length_c   1.000
_cell.angle_alpha   90.00
_cell.angle_beta   90.00
_cell.angle_gamma   90.00
#
_symmetry.space_group_name_H-M   'P 1'
#
loop_
_entity.id
_entity.type
_entity.pdbx_description
1 polymer ?
#
loop_
_entity_poly.entity_id
_entity_poly.type
_entity_poly.pdbx_seq_one_letter_code
_entity_poly.pdbx_strand_id
1 'polypeptide(L)'
;MELSDCLLKRCRRRMRRGDSDVRLMMADTHALPFPDWSFEQALHVGGMEGYRESATALAEMAQVARLGTPLVGGRAASPGLSSVAVPTRGVAF
;
A
#
# COMPACT_ATOMS: atom_id res chain seq x y z
N MET A 1 0.48 -2.42 5.91
CA MET A 1 -0.84 -2.95 6.31
C MET A 1 -0.87 -4.40 5.85
N GLU A 2 -1.55 -5.30 6.57
CA GLU A 2 -1.57 -6.73 6.22
C GLU A 2 -2.81 -7.42 6.81
N LEU A 3 -3.42 -8.39 6.11
CA LEU A 3 -4.60 -9.11 6.61
C LEU A 3 -4.23 -10.27 7.55
N SER A 4 -2.97 -10.72 7.53
CA SER A 4 -2.49 -11.80 8.40
C SER A 4 -1.94 -11.28 9.74
N ASP A 5 -2.64 -11.60 10.83
CA ASP A 5 -2.17 -11.34 12.20
C ASP A 5 -0.81 -12.01 12.49
N CYS A 6 -0.58 -13.23 11.97
CA CYS A 6 0.70 -13.94 12.12
C CYS A 6 1.86 -13.16 11.49
N LEU A 7 1.65 -12.56 10.31
CA LEU A 7 2.67 -11.73 9.65
C LEU A 7 2.92 -10.44 10.43
N LEU A 8 1.86 -9.77 10.91
CA LEU A 8 2.00 -8.58 11.74
C LEU A 8 2.78 -8.86 13.03
N LYS A 9 2.50 -9.97 13.71
CA LYS A 9 3.27 -10.42 14.88
C LYS A 9 4.73 -10.68 14.55
N ARG A 10 5.03 -11.21 13.35
CA ARG A 10 6.41 -11.42 12.90
C ARG A 10 7.12 -10.10 12.59
N CYS A 11 6.43 -9.14 11.99
CA CYS A 11 6.96 -7.80 11.73
C CYS A 11 7.25 -7.07 13.05
N ARG A 12 6.30 -7.08 14.00
CA ARG A 12 6.48 -6.48 15.34
C ARG A 12 7.71 -7.03 16.06
N ARG A 13 7.96 -8.33 15.98
CA ARG A 13 9.16 -8.96 16.58
C ARG A 13 10.48 -8.53 15.94
N ARG A 14 10.46 -8.01 14.72
CA ARG A 14 11.65 -7.54 13.99
C ARG A 14 11.87 -6.03 14.08
N MET A 15 10.88 -5.29 14.55
CA MET A 15 11.04 -3.85 14.79
C MET A 15 12.15 -3.64 15.82
N ARG A 16 13.07 -2.73 15.51
CA ARG A 16 14.19 -2.37 16.39
C ARG A 16 13.74 -1.27 17.36
N ARG A 17 14.46 -1.13 18.47
CA ARG A 17 14.37 0.07 19.31
C ARG A 17 14.75 1.27 18.43
N GLY A 18 13.79 2.17 18.20
CA GLY A 18 13.93 3.32 17.29
C GLY A 18 12.89 3.36 16.16
N ASP A 19 12.18 2.27 15.87
CA ASP A 19 11.12 2.24 14.86
C ASP A 19 9.78 2.83 15.40
N SER A 20 9.83 3.84 16.28
CA SER A 20 8.64 4.42 16.94
C SER A 20 7.66 5.06 15.98
N ASP A 21 8.14 5.48 14.81
CA ASP A 21 7.36 6.16 13.79
C ASP A 21 6.64 5.18 12.84
N VAL A 22 6.85 3.87 13.03
CA VAL A 22 6.24 2.83 12.21
C VAL A 22 5.02 2.23 12.92
N ARG A 23 3.84 2.40 12.32
CA ARG A 23 2.60 1.75 12.79
C ARG A 23 2.25 0.54 11.93
N LEU A 24 2.07 -0.61 12.57
CA LEU A 24 1.63 -1.85 11.94
C LEU A 24 0.13 -2.07 12.18
N MET A 25 -0.64 -2.06 11.08
CA MET A 25 -2.10 -2.16 11.09
C MET A 25 -2.58 -3.38 10.30
N MET A 26 -3.61 -4.02 10.84
CA MET A 26 -4.43 -5.00 10.12
C MET A 26 -5.53 -4.24 9.38
N ALA A 27 -5.55 -4.32 8.06
CA ALA A 27 -6.52 -3.61 7.22
C ALA A 27 -6.69 -4.34 5.88
N ASP A 28 -7.87 -4.21 5.30
CA ASP A 28 -8.17 -4.65 3.94
C ASP A 28 -7.78 -3.55 2.95
N THR A 29 -7.01 -3.89 1.91
CA THR A 29 -6.62 -2.89 0.90
C THR A 29 -7.74 -2.60 -0.09
N HIS A 30 -8.84 -3.35 -0.08
CA HIS A 30 -10.06 -3.04 -0.84
C HIS A 30 -10.94 -1.96 -0.21
N ALA A 31 -10.69 -1.60 1.05
CA ALA A 31 -11.44 -0.58 1.77
C ALA A 31 -10.52 0.05 2.83
N LEU A 32 -9.69 0.99 2.40
CA LEU A 32 -8.70 1.58 3.28
C LEU A 32 -9.37 2.54 4.28
N PRO A 33 -9.10 2.41 5.59
CA PRO A 33 -9.74 3.23 6.62
C PRO A 33 -9.05 4.59 6.77
N PHE A 34 -8.71 5.24 5.67
CA PHE A 34 -8.03 6.53 5.64
C PHE A 34 -8.78 7.50 4.73
N PRO A 35 -8.86 8.79 5.10
CA PRO A 35 -9.31 9.82 4.17
C PRO A 35 -8.44 9.90 2.91
N ASP A 36 -8.98 10.51 1.87
CA ASP A 36 -8.22 10.85 0.68
C ASP A 36 -6.97 11.67 1.02
N TRP A 37 -5.90 11.49 0.25
CA TRP A 37 -4.65 12.25 0.37
C TRP A 37 -3.93 12.14 1.72
N SER A 38 -4.26 11.13 2.54
CA SER A 38 -3.66 10.90 3.86
C SER A 38 -2.16 10.58 3.84
N PHE A 39 -1.64 10.11 2.71
CA PHE A 39 -0.24 9.70 2.57
C PHE A 39 0.43 10.42 1.41
N GLU A 40 1.65 10.90 1.63
CA GLU A 40 2.48 11.41 0.54
C GLU A 40 2.75 10.33 -0.51
N GLN A 41 2.88 9.06 -0.10
CA GLN A 41 3.12 7.91 -0.99
C GLN A 41 2.49 6.63 -0.45
N ALA A 42 1.95 5.80 -1.35
CA ALA A 42 1.49 4.45 -1.05
C ALA A 42 2.29 3.40 -1.84
N LEU A 43 2.76 2.37 -1.14
CA LEU A 43 3.61 1.30 -1.68
C LEU A 43 2.93 -0.06 -1.49
N HIS A 44 2.90 -0.87 -2.54
CA HIS A 44 2.52 -2.27 -2.46
C HIS A 44 3.75 -3.16 -2.74
N VAL A 45 4.14 -3.97 -1.76
CA VAL A 45 5.24 -4.94 -1.89
C VAL A 45 4.67 -6.34 -1.85
N GLY A 46 4.71 -7.05 -2.97
CA GLY A 46 4.04 -8.32 -3.16
C GLY A 46 3.67 -8.55 -4.63
N GLY A 47 3.33 -9.79 -4.97
CA GLY A 47 2.73 -10.07 -6.26
C GLY A 47 1.24 -9.76 -6.23
N MET A 48 0.76 -8.92 -7.14
CA MET A 48 -0.68 -8.69 -7.34
C MET A 48 -1.36 -9.86 -8.09
N GLU A 49 -0.59 -10.81 -8.63
CA GLU A 49 -1.07 -11.94 -9.44
C GLU A 49 -2.09 -12.84 -8.71
N GLY A 50 -2.01 -12.91 -7.37
CA GLY A 50 -2.96 -13.66 -6.53
C GLY A 50 -4.01 -12.78 -5.84
N TYR A 51 -3.99 -11.46 -6.06
CA TYR A 51 -4.87 -10.52 -5.39
C TYR A 51 -6.20 -10.45 -6.14
N ARG A 52 -7.25 -11.04 -5.54
CA ARG A 52 -8.62 -10.90 -6.04
C ARG A 52 -8.93 -9.40 -6.10
N GLU A 53 -9.55 -8.93 -7.18
CA GLU A 53 -9.95 -7.52 -7.33
C GLU A 53 -8.80 -6.50 -7.17
N SER A 54 -7.62 -6.83 -7.72
CA SER A 54 -6.43 -5.96 -7.71
C SER A 54 -6.70 -4.53 -8.19
N ALA A 55 -7.61 -4.33 -9.14
CA ALA A 55 -8.02 -3.00 -9.60
C ALA A 55 -8.68 -2.15 -8.49
N THR A 56 -9.54 -2.76 -7.66
CA THR A 56 -10.20 -2.09 -6.53
C THR A 56 -9.17 -1.68 -5.49
N ALA A 57 -8.26 -2.58 -5.12
CA ALA A 57 -7.21 -2.28 -4.15
C ALA A 57 -6.27 -1.17 -4.65
N LEU A 58 -5.94 -1.18 -5.94
CA LEU A 58 -5.12 -0.15 -6.55
C LEU A 58 -5.82 1.22 -6.56
N ALA A 59 -7.14 1.24 -6.80
CA ALA A 59 -7.95 2.46 -6.75
C ALA A 59 -8.00 3.04 -5.34
N GLU A 60 -8.25 2.22 -4.32
CA GLU A 60 -8.23 2.63 -2.91
C GLU A 60 -6.86 3.18 -2.51
N MET A 61 -5.78 2.50 -2.90
CA MET A 61 -4.42 2.99 -2.69
C MET A 61 -4.15 4.34 -3.37
N ALA A 62 -4.71 4.55 -4.56
CA ALA A 62 -4.61 5.81 -5.28
C ALA A 62 -5.43 6.94 -4.63
N GLN A 63 -6.54 6.63 -3.96
CA GLN A 63 -7.35 7.63 -3.23
C GLN A 63 -6.60 8.16 -2.00
N VAL A 64 -6.00 7.27 -1.21
CA VAL A 64 -5.33 7.66 0.03
C VAL A 64 -3.95 8.31 -0.21
N ALA A 65 -3.37 8.14 -1.40
CA ALA A 65 -2.07 8.72 -1.78
C ALA A 65 -2.25 10.09 -2.45
N ARG A 66 -1.42 11.09 -2.09
CA ARG A 66 -1.44 12.45 -2.65
C ARG A 66 -1.44 12.48 -4.19
N LEU A 67 -2.20 13.42 -4.78
CA LEU A 67 -2.28 13.60 -6.23
C LEU A 67 -0.88 13.72 -6.84
N GLY A 68 -0.62 12.97 -7.91
CA GLY A 68 0.65 12.99 -8.62
C GLY A 68 1.74 12.12 -8.01
N THR A 69 1.48 11.44 -6.89
CA THR A 69 2.44 10.45 -6.37
C THR A 69 2.32 9.12 -7.12
N PRO A 70 3.42 8.58 -7.67
CA PRO A 70 3.40 7.25 -8.27
C PRO A 70 3.08 6.17 -7.24
N LEU A 71 2.20 5.23 -7.63
CA LEU A 71 2.05 3.98 -6.89
C LEU A 71 3.18 3.05 -7.27
N VAL A 72 3.89 2.53 -6.29
CA VAL A 72 5.04 1.67 -6.54
C VAL A 72 4.68 0.23 -6.22
N GLY A 73 4.91 -0.67 -7.19
CA GLY A 73 4.69 -2.10 -7.08
C GLY A 73 6.01 -2.85 -7.18
N GLY A 74 6.28 -3.75 -6.23
CA GLY A 74 7.49 -4.56 -6.23
C GLY A 74 7.21 -6.04 -6.03
N ARG A 75 7.72 -6.90 -6.92
CA ARG A 75 7.79 -8.34 -6.68
C ARG A 75 8.98 -8.62 -5.77
N ALA A 76 8.78 -9.33 -4.66
CA ALA A 76 9.78 -9.59 -3.63
C ALA A 76 11.04 -10.38 -4.08
N ALA A 77 11.19 -10.70 -5.37
CA ALA A 77 12.30 -11.45 -5.94
C ALA A 77 13.04 -10.72 -7.09
N SER A 78 12.73 -9.45 -7.36
CA SER A 78 13.36 -8.68 -8.45
C SER A 78 14.11 -7.47 -7.88
N PRO A 79 15.40 -7.27 -8.18
CA PRO A 79 16.08 -6.02 -7.91
C PRO A 79 15.55 -4.96 -8.88
N GLY A 80 14.46 -4.29 -8.49
CA GLY A 80 13.80 -3.28 -9.31
C GLY A 80 12.38 -3.05 -8.83
N LEU A 81 12.17 -1.99 -8.04
CA LEU A 81 10.83 -1.47 -7.81
C LEU A 81 10.32 -0.93 -9.15
N SER A 82 9.23 -1.48 -9.67
CA SER A 82 8.58 -0.96 -10.87
C SER A 82 7.52 0.05 -10.42
N SER A 83 7.74 1.32 -10.77
CA SER A 83 6.73 2.36 -10.56
C SER A 83 5.60 2.17 -11.58
N VAL A 84 4.37 1.99 -11.11
CA VAL A 84 3.19 2.00 -11.97
C VAL A 84 2.48 3.34 -11.75
N ALA A 85 2.53 4.20 -12.76
CA ALA A 85 1.68 5.39 -12.76
C ALA A 85 0.24 4.95 -13.04
N VAL A 86 -0.58 4.93 -12.00
CA VAL A 86 -2.03 4.72 -12.15
C VAL A 86 -2.64 6.09 -12.42
N PRO A 87 -3.33 6.29 -13.57
CA PRO A 87 -4.00 7.56 -13.82
C PRO A 87 -5.09 7.73 -12.76
N THR A 88 -4.95 8.75 -11.92
CA THR A 88 -6.04 9.21 -11.07
C THR A 88 -7.14 9.69 -12.00
N ARG A 89 -8.37 9.15 -11.84
CA ARG A 89 -9.52 9.65 -12.58
C ARG A 89 -9.59 11.15 -12.35
N GLY A 90 -9.42 11.92 -13.43
CA GLY A 90 -9.61 13.37 -13.42
C GLY A 90 -11.04 13.64 -12.97
N VAL A 91 -11.19 14.17 -11.76
CA VAL A 91 -12.42 14.79 -11.30
C VAL A 91 -12.49 16.12 -12.05
N ALA A 92 -13.32 16.19 -13.08
CA ALA A 92 -13.80 17.45 -13.62
C ALA A 92 -14.87 17.99 -12.65
N PHE A 93 -14.73 19.26 -12.27
CA PHE A 93 -15.72 20.01 -11.49
C PHE A 93 -17.05 20.16 -12.24
#